data_AF-H1LF11-F1
#
_entry.id   AF-H1LF11-F1
#
_cell.length_a   1.000
_cell.length_b   1.000
_cell.length_c   1.000
_cell.angle_alpha   90.00
_cell.angle_beta   90.00
_cell.angle_gamma   90.00
#
_symmetry.space_group_name_H-M   'P 1'
#
loop_
_entity.id
_entity.type
_entity.pdbx_description
1 polymer ?
#
loop_
_entity_poly.entity_id
_entity_poly.type
_entity_poly.pdbx_seq_one_letter_code
_entity_poly.pdbx_strand_id
1 'polypeptide(L)'
;MQVTEEQLKVFPEEERPVVRRLLTKQSNPKAMVLKQEVHDWACARAYTDDGHQLFPWSQLVSSVNMAIKLKLSLKDIRKLTDEQIPEARKLFEKFKADFDI
;
A
#
# COMPACT_ATOMS: atom_id res chain seq x y z
N MET A 1 -6.48 -6.85 7.62
CA MET A 1 -6.25 -7.10 9.05
C MET A 1 -7.43 -7.88 9.61
N GLN A 2 -7.18 -9.02 10.24
CA GLN A 2 -8.21 -9.77 10.97
C GLN A 2 -8.31 -9.15 12.36
N VAL A 3 -9.47 -8.61 12.72
CA VAL A 3 -9.68 -7.95 14.03
C VAL A 3 -10.02 -9.03 15.04
N THR A 4 -9.20 -9.16 16.09
CA THR A 4 -9.38 -10.20 17.11
C THR A 4 -10.40 -9.77 18.17
N GLU A 5 -11.00 -10.73 18.87
CA GLU A 5 -11.89 -10.42 20.01
C GLU A 5 -11.16 -9.64 21.11
N GLU A 6 -9.87 -9.89 21.32
CA GLU A 6 -9.09 -9.15 22.31
C GLU A 6 -8.97 -7.66 22.00
N GLN A 7 -8.85 -7.28 20.73
CA GLN A 7 -8.82 -5.88 20.31
C GLN A 7 -10.17 -5.17 20.52
N LEU A 8 -11.27 -5.92 20.63
CA LEU A 8 -12.62 -5.39 20.76
C LEU A 8 -13.08 -5.32 22.23
N LYS A 9 -12.43 -6.04 23.15
CA LYS A 9 -12.79 -6.07 24.59
C LYS A 9 -12.72 -4.70 25.27
N VAL A 10 -11.87 -3.78 24.77
CA VAL A 10 -11.73 -2.42 25.31
C VAL A 10 -12.89 -1.49 24.92
N PHE A 11 -13.76 -1.91 24.00
CA PHE A 11 -14.93 -1.16 23.55
C PHE A 11 -16.22 -1.77 24.12
N PRO A 12 -17.25 -0.95 24.42
CA PRO A 12 -18.58 -1.41 24.79
C PRO A 12 -19.17 -2.38 23.74
N GLU A 13 -19.91 -3.40 24.16
CA GLU A 13 -20.45 -4.44 23.27
C GLU A 13 -21.26 -3.88 22.10
N GLU A 14 -22.02 -2.82 22.37
CA GLU A 14 -22.84 -2.09 21.41
C GLU A 14 -22.02 -1.45 20.28
N GLU A 15 -20.79 -1.04 20.57
CA GLU A 15 -19.89 -0.36 19.62
C GLU A 15 -18.98 -1.32 18.85
N ARG A 16 -18.77 -2.55 19.35
CA ARG A 16 -17.86 -3.55 18.74
C ARG A 16 -18.12 -3.82 17.25
N PRO A 17 -19.37 -3.89 16.72
CA PRO A 17 -19.60 -4.09 15.29
C PRO A 17 -19.08 -2.94 14.44
N VAL A 18 -19.26 -1.70 14.90
CA VAL A 18 -18.80 -0.49 14.20
C VAL A 18 -17.27 -0.40 14.25
N VAL A 19 -16.70 -0.61 15.43
CA VAL A 19 -15.24 -0.61 15.63
C VAL A 19 -14.58 -1.72 14.81
N ARG A 20 -15.13 -2.93 14.80
CA ARG A 20 -14.65 -4.03 13.94
C ARG A 20 -14.67 -3.62 12.47
N ARG A 21 -15.71 -2.93 12.00
CA ARG A 21 -15.81 -2.44 10.63
C ARG A 21 -14.78 -1.35 10.31
N LEU A 22 -14.45 -0.50 11.28
CA LEU A 22 -13.42 0.55 11.14
C LEU A 22 -12.01 -0.06 11.14
N LEU A 23 -11.71 -0.96 12.06
CA LEU A 23 -10.42 -1.64 12.18
C LEU A 23 -10.16 -2.61 11.02
N THR A 24 -11.18 -3.27 10.47
CA THR A 24 -11.04 -4.09 9.24
C THR A 24 -10.80 -3.26 7.98
N LYS A 25 -11.15 -1.96 8.02
CA LYS A 25 -10.85 -0.97 6.99
C LYS A 25 -9.51 -0.27 7.21
N GLN A 26 -8.94 -0.32 8.42
CA GLN A 26 -7.60 0.18 8.66
C GLN A 26 -6.60 -0.57 7.78
N SER A 27 -5.78 0.22 7.11
CA SER A 27 -4.66 -0.30 6.33
C SER A 27 -3.57 -0.70 7.30
N ASN A 28 -2.90 -1.80 7.00
CA ASN A 28 -1.75 -2.25 7.77
C ASN A 28 -0.69 -1.12 7.86
N PRO A 29 -0.24 -0.70 9.06
CA PRO A 29 0.72 0.39 9.21
C PRO A 29 2.01 0.19 8.40
N LYS A 30 2.54 -1.03 8.35
CA LYS A 30 3.74 -1.33 7.55
C LYS A 30 3.45 -1.26 6.04
N ALA A 31 2.25 -1.63 5.62
CA ALA A 31 1.82 -1.48 4.22
C ALA A 31 1.59 0.00 3.86
N MET A 32 1.18 0.84 4.82
CA MET A 32 1.07 2.28 4.64
C MET A 32 2.44 2.93 4.42
N VAL A 33 3.48 2.49 5.14
CA VAL A 33 4.86 2.95 4.91
C VAL A 33 5.30 2.63 3.49
N LEU A 34 5.14 1.37 3.04
CA LEU A 34 5.47 0.99 1.67
C LEU A 34 4.67 1.82 0.64
N LYS A 35 3.37 2.04 0.89
CA LYS A 35 2.53 2.86 0.00
C LYS A 35 3.03 4.31 -0.09
N GLN A 36 3.50 4.88 1.02
CA GLN A 36 4.07 6.22 1.05
C GLN A 36 5.37 6.27 0.25
N GLU A 37 6.26 5.30 0.43
CA GLU A 37 7.51 5.22 -0.35
C GLU A 37 7.27 5.11 -1.86
N VAL A 38 6.27 4.33 -2.27
CA VAL A 38 5.85 4.24 -3.70
C VAL A 38 5.36 5.59 -4.22
N HIS A 39 4.57 6.30 -3.41
CA HIS A 39 4.08 7.63 -3.76
C HIS A 39 5.23 8.64 -3.90
N ASP A 40 6.14 8.67 -2.94
CA ASP A 40 7.25 9.62 -2.92
C ASP A 40 8.20 9.38 -4.10
N TRP A 41 8.51 8.12 -4.39
CA TRP A 41 9.26 7.76 -5.59
C TRP A 41 8.55 8.20 -6.87
N ALA A 42 7.24 7.94 -7.00
CA ALA A 42 6.48 8.31 -8.18
C ALA A 42 6.42 9.84 -8.38
N CYS A 43 6.28 10.61 -7.30
CA CYS A 43 6.33 12.08 -7.36
C CYS A 43 7.71 12.58 -7.81
N ALA A 44 8.79 11.97 -7.30
CA ALA A 44 10.15 12.33 -7.70
C ALA A 44 10.45 12.01 -9.17
N ARG A 45 9.78 11.00 -9.75
CA ARG A 45 9.98 10.58 -11.16
C ARG A 45 8.95 11.13 -12.13
N ALA A 46 7.90 11.77 -11.64
CA ALA A 46 6.87 12.35 -12.49
C ALA A 46 7.38 13.54 -13.32
N TYR A 47 8.46 14.19 -12.88
CA TYR A 47 9.02 15.38 -13.49
C TYR A 47 10.49 15.18 -13.84
N THR A 48 10.94 15.78 -14.94
CA THR A 48 12.35 16.00 -15.26
C THR A 48 12.95 17.10 -14.38
N ASP A 49 14.28 17.21 -14.38
CA ASP A 49 15.01 18.24 -13.63
C ASP A 49 14.64 19.68 -14.05
N ASP A 50 14.19 19.88 -15.30
CA ASP A 50 13.71 21.16 -15.82
C ASP A 50 12.20 21.40 -15.55
N GLY A 51 11.54 20.50 -14.82
CA GLY A 51 10.15 20.64 -14.36
C GLY A 51 9.09 20.17 -15.37
N HIS A 52 9.48 19.60 -16.51
CA HIS A 52 8.52 18.99 -17.43
C HIS A 52 7.98 17.66 -16.90
N GLN A 53 6.67 17.47 -17.01
CA GLN A 53 6.05 16.22 -16.59
C GLN A 53 6.33 15.11 -17.60
N LEU A 54 7.03 14.05 -17.19
CA LEU A 54 7.24 12.84 -17.98
C LEU A 54 5.99 11.97 -17.95
N PHE A 55 5.53 11.67 -16.74
CA PHE A 55 4.37 10.82 -16.48
C PHE A 55 3.59 11.37 -15.28
N PRO A 56 2.26 11.24 -15.25
CA PRO A 56 1.50 11.47 -14.03
C PRO A 56 2.00 10.57 -12.90
N TRP A 57 2.37 11.15 -11.75
CA TRP A 57 2.76 10.39 -10.55
C TRP A 57 1.69 9.35 -10.19
N SER A 58 0.41 9.69 -10.40
CA SER A 58 -0.72 8.79 -10.14
C SER A 58 -0.70 7.54 -11.02
N GLN A 59 -0.21 7.65 -12.26
CA GLN A 59 -0.04 6.52 -13.16
C GLN A 59 1.09 5.61 -12.68
N LEU A 60 2.24 6.17 -12.26
CA LEU A 60 3.35 5.41 -11.70
C LEU A 60 2.93 4.64 -10.43
N VAL A 61 2.25 5.32 -9.51
CA VAL A 61 1.67 4.69 -8.31
C VAL A 61 0.70 3.56 -8.68
N SER A 62 -0.17 3.78 -9.65
CA SER A 62 -1.14 2.77 -10.11
C SER A 62 -0.44 1.54 -10.68
N SER A 63 0.58 1.74 -11.52
CA SER A 63 1.37 0.65 -12.14
C SER A 63 2.07 -0.21 -11.10
N VAL A 64 2.77 0.40 -10.14
CA VAL A 64 3.46 -0.32 -9.06
C VAL A 64 2.44 -1.10 -8.21
N ASN A 65 1.34 -0.45 -7.82
CA ASN A 65 0.29 -1.12 -7.05
C ASN A 65 -0.35 -2.28 -7.81
N MET A 66 -0.52 -2.16 -9.13
CA MET A 66 -1.06 -3.23 -9.96
C MET A 66 -0.09 -4.41 -10.04
N ALA A 67 1.21 -4.16 -10.22
CA ALA A 67 2.22 -5.21 -10.21
C ALA A 67 2.24 -6.00 -8.89
N ILE A 68 2.21 -5.28 -7.76
CA ILE A 68 2.14 -5.90 -6.42
C ILE A 68 0.86 -6.71 -6.26
N LYS A 69 -0.29 -6.14 -6.66
CA LYS A 69 -1.59 -6.84 -6.58
C LYS A 69 -1.61 -8.13 -7.39
N LEU A 70 -1.12 -8.09 -8.63
CA LEU A 70 -1.10 -9.25 -9.51
C LEU A 70 -0.18 -10.35 -8.95
N LYS A 71 1.04 -9.99 -8.53
CA LYS A 71 2.01 -10.96 -8.01
C LYS A 71 1.52 -11.64 -6.73
N LEU A 72 0.85 -10.89 -5.85
CA LEU A 72 0.38 -11.38 -4.55
C LEU A 72 -1.07 -11.85 -4.55
N SER A 73 -1.73 -11.88 -5.74
CA SER A 73 -3.14 -12.24 -5.89
C SER A 73 -4.08 -11.44 -4.98
N LEU A 74 -3.81 -10.14 -4.81
CA LEU A 74 -4.57 -9.25 -3.94
C LEU A 74 -5.72 -8.59 -4.70
N LYS A 75 -6.94 -8.69 -4.13
CA LYS A 75 -8.10 -7.92 -4.61
C LYS A 75 -7.91 -6.41 -4.42
N ASP A 76 -7.29 -6.01 -3.31
CA ASP A 76 -7.04 -4.62 -2.93
C ASP A 76 -5.65 -4.51 -2.26
N ILE A 77 -4.85 -3.53 -2.67
CA ILE A 77 -3.51 -3.29 -2.13
C ILE A 77 -3.53 -2.97 -0.62
N ARG A 78 -4.63 -2.39 -0.12
CA ARG A 78 -4.82 -2.11 1.32
C ARG A 78 -4.91 -3.37 2.18
N LYS A 79 -5.05 -4.54 1.55
CA LYS A 79 -5.15 -5.84 2.23
C LYS A 79 -3.81 -6.56 2.36
N LEU A 80 -2.69 -5.91 2.04
CA LEU A 80 -1.34 -6.41 2.33
C LEU A 80 -1.21 -6.82 3.81
N THR A 81 -0.86 -8.08 4.03
CA THR A 81 -0.55 -8.62 5.36
C THR A 81 0.94 -8.42 5.68
N ASP A 82 1.31 -8.56 6.95
CA ASP A 82 2.70 -8.41 7.39
C ASP A 82 3.65 -9.37 6.66
N GLU A 83 3.19 -10.58 6.37
CA GLU A 83 3.95 -11.63 5.68
C GLU A 83 4.16 -11.31 4.20
N GLN A 84 3.26 -10.54 3.59
CA GLN A 84 3.30 -10.19 2.16
C GLN A 84 4.14 -8.94 1.88
N ILE A 85 4.38 -8.10 2.90
CA ILE A 85 5.12 -6.84 2.75
C ILE A 85 6.55 -7.02 2.24
N PRO A 86 7.35 -8.00 2.73
CA PRO A 86 8.70 -8.21 2.20
C PRO A 86 8.73 -8.49 0.71
N GLU A 87 7.76 -9.28 0.20
CA GLU A 87 7.66 -9.58 -1.22
C GLU A 87 7.15 -8.38 -2.04
N ALA A 88 6.17 -7.64 -1.50
CA ALA A 88 5.71 -6.39 -2.11
C ALA A 88 6.85 -5.37 -2.24
N ARG A 89 7.72 -5.29 -1.23
CA ARG A 89 8.91 -4.42 -1.25
C ARG A 89 9.91 -4.84 -2.32
N LYS A 90 10.21 -6.14 -2.46
CA LYS A 90 11.09 -6.64 -3.54
C LYS A 90 10.58 -6.26 -4.93
N LEU A 91 9.26 -6.35 -5.14
CA LEU A 91 8.65 -5.95 -6.41
C LEU A 91 8.79 -4.45 -6.67
N PHE A 92 8.58 -3.63 -5.64
CA PHE A 92 8.78 -2.20 -5.75
C PHE A 92 10.23 -1.85 -6.11
N GLU A 93 11.23 -2.42 -5.42
CA GLU A 93 12.64 -2.18 -5.74
C GLU A 93 13.02 -2.67 -7.14
N LYS A 94 12.48 -3.81 -7.58
CA LYS A 94 12.67 -4.26 -8.97
C LYS A 94 12.07 -3.27 -9.97
N PHE A 95 10.86 -2.79 -9.72
CA PHE A 95 10.22 -1.82 -10.60
C PHE A 95 11.02 -0.52 -10.71
N LYS A 96 11.59 -0.04 -9.59
CA LYS A 96 12.49 1.13 -9.60
C LYS A 96 13.70 0.88 -10.49
N ALA A 97 14.35 -0.29 -10.36
CA ALA A 97 15.50 -0.64 -11.16
C ALA A 97 15.17 -0.73 -12.66
N ASP A 98 14.03 -1.35 -13.02
CA ASP A 98 13.60 -1.49 -14.42
C ASP A 98 13.20 -0.14 -15.06
N PHE A 99 12.75 0.84 -14.26
CA PHE A 99 12.36 2.17 -14.72
C PHE A 99 13.55 3.14 -14.89
N ASP A 100 14.67 2.85 -14.24
CA ASP A 100 15.88 3.69 -14.27
C ASP A 100 16.82 3.36 -15.45
N ILE A 101 16.47 2.37 -16.28
CA ILE A 101 17.19 1.93 -17.49
C ILE A 101 16.68 2.70 -18.71
#